data_AF-A0A931T9Y5-F1
#
_entry.id   AF-A0A931T9Y5-F1
#
_cell.length_a   1.000
_cell.length_b   1.000
_cell.length_c   1.000
_cell.angle_alpha   90.00
_cell.angle_beta   90.00
_cell.angle_gamma   90.00
#
_symmetry.space_group_name_H-M   'P 1'
#
loop_
_entity.id
_entity.type
_entity.pdbx_description
1 polymer ?
#
loop_
_entity_poly.entity_id
_entity_poly.type
_entity_poly.pdbx_seq_one_letter_code
_entity_poly.pdbx_strand_id
1 'polypeptide(L)'
;MARLSLFAMLVLSAISAGAAEHVLPVFALNVEGVGGSLWNSEVMVTNRGPVAIVVHERSLIGWTSGGVPCLPIVQPFLTVEPHSTKVWSSGELALGLGCPESAAGALSFFSESDVVIRSRIVNTHDSEVPVGPLRGFGQEVDAVDVASLPNGTLMLPGVSWHPNACGPTAFDTNVFFANPGQVAVRVSIDLEEGTGDFLVVDGEAQPTPFELTIGPGVFRQLRISGSDTPLAVCLPPIVASFLLETDGKLTIVASVVDRSTGDARTVAPIAAQP
;
A
#
# COMPACT_ATOMS: atom_id res chain seq x y z
N MET A 1 -66.83 -22.58 -10.73
CA MET A 1 -65.91 -21.43 -10.62
C MET A 1 -64.85 -21.78 -9.60
N ALA A 2 -63.68 -22.27 -10.04
CA ALA A 2 -62.56 -22.62 -9.17
C ALA A 2 -61.71 -21.37 -8.93
N ARG A 3 -61.55 -20.96 -7.66
CA ARG A 3 -60.62 -19.90 -7.27
C ARG A 3 -59.27 -20.53 -6.93
N LEU A 4 -58.33 -20.42 -7.86
CA LEU A 4 -56.90 -20.61 -7.62
C LEU A 4 -56.44 -19.59 -6.56
N SER A 5 -56.04 -20.04 -5.38
CA SER A 5 -55.28 -19.22 -4.44
C SER A 5 -53.80 -19.43 -4.73
N LEU A 6 -53.19 -18.48 -5.43
CA LEU A 6 -51.76 -18.45 -5.67
C LEU A 6 -51.08 -17.86 -4.42
N PHE A 7 -50.56 -18.73 -3.55
CA PHE A 7 -49.64 -18.33 -2.49
C PHE A 7 -48.30 -18.00 -3.15
N ALA A 8 -48.06 -16.72 -3.45
CA ALA A 8 -46.74 -16.24 -3.83
C ALA A 8 -45.85 -16.23 -2.59
N MET A 9 -45.11 -17.33 -2.40
CA MET A 9 -44.06 -17.42 -1.40
C MET A 9 -42.89 -16.56 -1.88
N LEU A 10 -42.80 -15.33 -1.36
CA LEU A 10 -41.67 -14.45 -1.58
C LEU A 10 -40.47 -15.06 -0.85
N VAL A 11 -39.65 -15.81 -1.58
CA VAL A 11 -38.32 -16.21 -1.13
C VAL A 11 -37.47 -14.94 -1.19
N LEU A 12 -37.36 -14.22 -0.07
CA LEU A 12 -36.28 -13.25 0.11
C LEU A 12 -34.99 -14.07 0.14
N SER A 13 -34.35 -14.22 -1.00
CA SER A 13 -32.95 -14.58 -1.07
C SER A 13 -32.17 -13.43 -0.42
N ALA A 14 -31.86 -13.56 0.86
CA ALA A 14 -30.78 -12.80 1.46
C ALA A 14 -29.53 -13.19 0.69
N ILE A 15 -29.14 -12.34 -0.28
CA ILE A 15 -27.79 -12.39 -0.84
C ILE A 15 -26.92 -12.05 0.37
N SER A 16 -26.31 -13.05 0.98
CA SER A 16 -25.17 -12.81 1.85
C SER A 16 -24.14 -12.14 0.96
N ALA A 17 -24.01 -10.82 1.05
CA ALA A 17 -22.81 -10.17 0.59
C ALA A 17 -21.68 -10.88 1.33
N GLY A 18 -20.83 -11.58 0.59
CA GLY A 18 -19.69 -12.26 1.19
C GLY A 18 -18.83 -11.22 1.90
N ALA A 19 -18.21 -11.61 3.01
CA ALA A 19 -17.25 -10.75 3.68
C ALA A 19 -16.21 -10.28 2.65
N ALA A 20 -16.08 -8.97 2.49
CA ALA A 20 -15.11 -8.31 1.63
C ALA A 20 -13.87 -7.99 2.46
N GLU A 21 -12.70 -8.42 1.96
CA GLU A 21 -11.40 -8.04 2.51
C GLU A 21 -10.68 -7.14 1.51
N HIS A 22 -10.27 -5.96 1.94
CA HIS A 22 -9.49 -5.01 1.15
C HIS A 22 -8.15 -4.76 1.80
N VAL A 23 -7.11 -4.51 1.02
CA VAL A 23 -5.78 -4.14 1.51
C VAL A 23 -5.37 -2.82 0.92
N LEU A 24 -5.07 -1.88 1.80
CA LEU A 24 -4.33 -0.68 1.45
C LEU A 24 -2.84 -1.02 1.42
N PRO A 25 -2.15 -0.87 0.28
CA PRO A 25 -0.78 -1.34 0.07
C PRO A 25 0.25 -0.62 0.93
N VAL A 26 -0.04 0.63 1.30
CA VAL A 26 0.86 1.48 2.06
C VAL A 26 0.07 2.51 2.88
N PHE A 27 0.50 2.74 4.11
CA PHE A 27 0.13 3.88 4.92
C PHE A 27 1.38 4.48 5.58
N ALA A 28 1.26 5.74 5.99
CA ALA A 28 2.25 6.46 6.75
C ALA A 28 1.58 7.18 7.92
N LEU A 29 2.23 7.16 9.07
CA LEU A 29 1.89 7.96 10.24
C LEU A 29 3.17 8.66 10.70
N ASN A 30 3.22 9.98 10.57
CA ASN A 30 4.37 10.82 10.90
C ASN A 30 5.71 10.29 10.36
N VAL A 31 5.71 9.73 9.15
CA VAL A 31 6.95 9.19 8.55
C VAL A 31 7.78 10.37 8.05
N GLU A 32 9.01 10.49 8.54
CA GLU A 32 9.93 11.54 8.11
C GLU A 32 10.44 11.27 6.68
N GLY A 33 10.29 12.27 5.81
CA GLY A 33 10.79 12.29 4.45
C GLY A 33 11.96 13.25 4.27
N VAL A 34 12.32 13.51 3.01
CA VAL A 34 13.41 14.44 2.67
C VAL A 34 13.08 15.85 3.20
N GLY A 35 14.10 16.53 3.75
CA GLY A 35 13.99 17.90 4.23
C GLY A 35 13.12 18.09 5.48
N GLY A 36 12.93 17.04 6.29
CA GLY A 36 12.12 17.09 7.51
C GLY A 36 10.60 17.11 7.25
N SER A 37 10.18 16.74 6.03
CA SER A 37 8.76 16.56 5.71
C SER A 37 8.15 15.40 6.52
N LEU A 38 6.88 15.53 6.90
CA LEU A 38 6.15 14.46 7.58
C LEU A 38 5.00 13.95 6.70
N TRP A 39 4.98 12.64 6.50
CA TRP A 39 3.98 11.96 5.68
C TRP A 39 2.93 11.29 6.57
N ASN A 40 1.67 11.59 6.29
CA ASN A 40 0.52 11.11 7.03
C ASN A 40 -0.56 10.59 6.09
N SER A 41 -1.22 9.50 6.48
CA SER A 41 -2.33 8.91 5.76
C SER A 41 -3.68 9.25 6.39
N GLU A 42 -4.66 9.46 5.54
CA GLU A 42 -6.07 9.43 5.87
C GLU A 42 -6.77 8.36 5.05
N VAL A 43 -7.66 7.60 5.68
CA VAL A 43 -8.38 6.53 5.01
C VAL A 43 -9.86 6.92 4.87
N MET A 44 -10.31 7.09 3.64
CA MET A 44 -11.72 7.27 3.32
C MET A 44 -12.39 5.89 3.16
N VAL A 45 -13.44 5.66 3.93
CA VAL A 45 -14.25 4.44 3.89
C VAL A 45 -15.66 4.81 3.46
N THR A 46 -16.06 4.31 2.29
CA THR A 46 -17.31 4.68 1.63
C THR A 46 -18.26 3.49 1.55
N ASN A 47 -19.40 3.63 2.22
CA ASN A 47 -20.51 2.69 2.12
C ASN A 47 -21.40 3.08 0.93
N ARG A 48 -21.40 2.25 -0.12
CA ARG A 48 -22.28 2.45 -1.29
C ARG A 48 -23.67 1.84 -1.11
N GLY A 49 -23.84 1.01 -0.08
CA GLY A 49 -25.03 0.23 0.18
C GLY A 49 -26.12 0.99 0.96
N PRO A 50 -27.32 0.39 1.05
CA PRO A 50 -28.49 0.98 1.69
C PRO A 50 -28.58 0.69 3.21
N VAL A 51 -27.65 -0.07 3.78
CA VAL A 51 -27.61 -0.45 5.21
C VAL A 51 -26.27 -0.03 5.80
N ALA A 52 -26.25 0.38 7.08
CA ALA A 52 -25.01 0.70 7.77
C ALA A 52 -24.09 -0.53 7.81
N ILE A 53 -22.79 -0.29 7.60
CA ILE A 53 -21.76 -1.34 7.62
C ILE A 53 -20.78 -1.11 8.75
N VAL A 54 -20.20 -2.18 9.27
CA VAL A 54 -19.07 -2.14 10.21
C VAL A 54 -17.84 -2.61 9.46
N VAL A 55 -16.79 -1.78 9.47
CA VAL A 55 -15.50 -2.07 8.86
C VAL A 55 -14.47 -2.22 9.97
N HIS A 56 -13.83 -3.39 10.02
CA HIS A 56 -12.73 -3.68 10.94
C HIS A 56 -11.40 -3.48 10.23
N GLU A 57 -10.41 -2.93 10.92
CA GLU A 57 -9.05 -2.82 10.41
C GLU A 57 -8.13 -3.83 11.12
N ARG A 58 -7.14 -4.31 10.37
CA ARG A 58 -6.04 -5.15 10.85
C ARG A 58 -4.75 -4.66 10.24
N SER A 59 -3.82 -4.24 11.09
CA SER A 59 -2.57 -3.65 10.62
C SER A 59 -1.59 -4.73 10.19
N LEU A 60 -1.00 -4.55 9.01
CA LEU A 60 0.17 -5.29 8.54
C LEU A 60 1.38 -4.40 8.82
N ILE A 61 1.82 -4.42 10.09
CA ILE A 61 2.84 -3.49 10.57
C ILE A 61 4.18 -3.83 9.91
N GLY A 62 4.75 -2.84 9.21
CA GLY A 62 6.14 -2.92 8.75
C GLY A 62 7.09 -2.54 9.88
N TRP A 63 6.95 -1.31 10.36
CA TRP A 63 7.71 -0.80 11.48
C TRP A 63 6.92 0.28 12.23
N THR A 64 7.27 0.45 13.50
CA THR A 64 6.77 1.53 14.38
C THR A 64 7.95 2.08 15.17
N SER A 65 7.91 3.36 15.53
CA SER A 65 8.89 4.00 16.41
C SER A 65 8.20 4.75 17.53
N GLY A 66 8.80 4.74 18.71
CA GLY A 66 8.46 5.62 19.83
C GLY A 66 7.06 5.37 20.40
N GLY A 67 6.93 5.22 21.71
CA GLY A 67 5.63 5.19 22.36
C GLY A 67 5.51 4.12 23.44
N VAL A 68 5.12 4.58 24.63
CA VAL A 68 4.48 3.72 25.63
C VAL A 68 3.12 3.34 25.04
N PRO A 69 2.80 2.04 24.87
CA PRO A 69 1.56 1.64 24.23
C PRO A 69 0.35 2.23 24.98
N CYS A 70 -0.58 2.81 24.23
CA CYS A 70 -1.92 3.07 24.76
C CYS A 70 -2.55 1.74 25.15
N LEU A 71 -2.69 1.47 26.46
CA LEU A 71 -3.36 0.27 26.96
C LEU A 71 -4.89 0.38 26.75
N PRO A 72 -5.59 -0.69 26.31
CA PRO A 72 -5.19 -1.75 25.37
C PRO A 72 -5.44 -1.34 23.90
N ILE A 73 -4.79 -2.03 22.96
CA ILE A 73 -5.08 -1.95 21.52
C ILE A 73 -6.56 -2.28 21.30
N VAL A 74 -7.38 -1.24 21.07
CA VAL A 74 -8.75 -1.43 20.60
C VAL A 74 -8.63 -1.64 19.10
N GLN A 75 -8.94 -2.85 18.63
CA GLN A 75 -9.02 -3.09 17.19
C GLN A 75 -9.96 -2.04 16.59
N PRO A 76 -9.45 -1.12 15.75
CA PRO A 76 -10.24 -0.01 15.32
C PRO A 76 -11.32 -0.55 14.38
N PHE A 77 -12.56 -0.19 14.67
CA PHE A 77 -13.69 -0.44 13.79
C PHE A 77 -14.41 0.87 13.50
N LEU A 78 -15.09 0.89 12.36
CA LEU A 78 -15.80 2.05 11.87
C LEU A 78 -17.20 1.64 11.45
N THR A 79 -18.22 2.24 12.05
CA THR A 79 -19.58 2.20 11.50
C THR A 79 -19.72 3.28 10.44
N VAL A 80 -20.16 2.91 9.24
CA VAL A 80 -20.40 3.81 8.11
C VAL A 80 -21.85 3.71 7.68
N GLU A 81 -22.57 4.83 7.80
CA GLU A 81 -23.98 4.93 7.46
C GLU A 81 -24.26 4.67 5.97
N PRO A 82 -25.49 4.30 5.58
CA PRO A 82 -25.87 4.11 4.19
C PRO A 82 -25.49 5.29 3.30
N HIS A 83 -24.96 5.03 2.10
CA HIS A 83 -24.61 6.05 1.10
C HIS A 83 -23.74 7.19 1.64
N SER A 84 -22.83 6.89 2.57
CA SER A 84 -21.98 7.88 3.23
C SER A 84 -20.50 7.52 3.16
N THR A 85 -19.66 8.51 3.44
CA THR A 85 -18.21 8.34 3.57
C THR A 85 -17.80 8.79 4.96
N LYS A 86 -16.96 8.00 5.62
CA LYS A 86 -16.32 8.38 6.87
C LYS A 86 -14.81 8.32 6.70
N VAL A 87 -14.11 9.24 7.36
CA VAL A 87 -12.65 9.34 7.30
C VAL A 87 -12.08 8.77 8.58
N TRP A 88 -11.13 7.84 8.45
CA TRP A 88 -10.20 7.46 9.48
C TRP A 88 -9.02 8.43 9.43
N SER A 89 -8.97 9.31 10.43
CA SER A 89 -7.88 10.28 10.58
C SER A 89 -6.57 9.61 11.00
N SER A 90 -5.45 10.28 10.79
CA SER A 90 -4.14 9.81 11.26
C SER A 90 -4.11 9.56 12.77
N GLY A 91 -4.82 10.36 13.57
CA GLY A 91 -4.94 10.17 15.02
C GLY A 91 -5.73 8.91 15.40
N GLU A 92 -6.81 8.60 14.70
CA GLU A 92 -7.56 7.36 14.92
C GLU A 92 -6.79 6.12 14.48
N LEU A 93 -6.02 6.22 13.37
CA LEU A 93 -5.08 5.17 12.96
C LEU A 93 -3.98 4.98 14.02
N ALA A 94 -3.42 6.06 14.56
CA ALA A 94 -2.43 6.00 15.63
C ALA A 94 -2.99 5.26 16.86
N LEU A 95 -4.22 5.56 17.28
CA LEU A 95 -4.88 4.85 18.38
C LEU A 95 -5.01 3.35 18.10
N GLY A 96 -5.42 2.97 16.89
CA GLY A 96 -5.50 1.58 16.45
C GLY A 96 -4.16 0.84 16.45
N LEU A 97 -3.08 1.57 16.17
CA LEU A 97 -1.70 1.07 16.16
C LEU A 97 -1.03 1.06 17.55
N GLY A 98 -1.73 1.46 18.60
CA GLY A 98 -1.17 1.52 19.96
C GLY A 98 -0.41 2.81 20.29
N CYS A 99 -0.74 3.92 19.61
CA CYS A 99 -0.15 5.24 19.74
C CYS A 99 1.36 5.34 19.46
N PRO A 100 1.85 4.80 18.33
CA PRO A 100 3.24 5.02 17.96
C PRO A 100 3.47 6.49 17.60
N GLU A 101 4.67 6.99 17.85
CA GLU A 101 5.09 8.33 17.40
C GLU A 101 5.14 8.37 15.86
N SER A 102 5.63 7.31 15.23
CA SER A 102 5.56 7.12 13.79
C SER A 102 5.41 5.64 13.40
N ALA A 103 4.80 5.39 12.24
CA ALA A 103 4.58 4.05 11.72
C ALA A 103 4.45 4.03 10.19
N ALA A 104 4.89 2.93 9.58
CA ALA A 104 4.57 2.63 8.19
C ALA A 104 4.30 1.14 8.00
N GLY A 105 3.45 0.83 7.03
CA GLY A 105 3.06 -0.54 6.73
C GLY A 105 1.92 -0.58 5.73
N ALA A 106 1.12 -1.64 5.81
CA ALA A 106 -0.14 -1.78 5.08
C ALA A 106 -1.30 -1.98 6.06
N LEU A 107 -2.53 -1.79 5.59
CA LEU A 107 -3.75 -1.99 6.38
C LEU A 107 -4.69 -2.93 5.65
N SER A 108 -5.17 -3.98 6.33
CA SER A 108 -6.27 -4.82 5.84
C SER A 108 -7.59 -4.36 6.46
N PHE A 109 -8.67 -4.40 5.68
CA PHE A 109 -10.00 -4.02 6.10
C PHE A 109 -10.98 -5.14 5.83
N PHE A 110 -11.85 -5.42 6.79
CA PHE A 110 -12.85 -6.48 6.73
C PHE A 110 -14.24 -5.88 6.92
N SER A 111 -15.16 -6.25 6.04
CA SER A 111 -16.56 -5.84 6.12
C SER A 111 -17.45 -6.98 5.66
N GLU A 112 -18.64 -7.13 6.24
CA GLU A 112 -19.65 -8.09 5.77
C GLU A 112 -20.37 -7.62 4.48
N SER A 113 -19.96 -6.48 3.93
CA SER A 113 -20.57 -5.87 2.75
C SER A 113 -19.53 -5.11 1.92
N ASP A 114 -19.83 -4.95 0.64
CA ASP A 114 -18.99 -4.22 -0.31
C ASP A 114 -18.76 -2.77 0.15
N VAL A 115 -17.48 -2.38 0.21
CA VAL A 115 -17.02 -1.08 0.68
C VAL A 115 -15.95 -0.56 -0.26
N VAL A 116 -15.91 0.75 -0.49
CA VAL A 116 -14.81 1.38 -1.22
C VAL A 116 -13.88 2.04 -0.21
N ILE A 117 -12.60 1.67 -0.25
CA ILE A 117 -11.59 2.19 0.66
C ILE A 117 -10.48 2.84 -0.15
N ARG A 118 -10.16 4.08 0.21
CA ARG A 118 -9.06 4.86 -0.38
C ARG A 118 -8.23 5.46 0.72
N SER A 119 -6.93 5.59 0.50
CA SER A 119 -6.06 6.40 1.32
C SER A 119 -5.60 7.61 0.56
N ARG A 120 -5.37 8.70 1.29
CA ARG A 120 -4.63 9.85 0.80
C ARG A 120 -3.41 10.04 1.69
N ILE A 121 -2.22 9.92 1.11
CA ILE A 121 -0.95 10.16 1.79
C ILE A 121 -0.52 11.59 1.51
N VAL A 122 -0.45 12.40 2.54
CA VAL A 122 -0.25 13.85 2.44
C VAL A 122 1.08 14.21 3.09
N ASN A 123 1.84 15.05 2.40
CA ASN A 123 3.00 15.71 2.99
C ASN A 123 2.51 16.93 3.78
N THR A 124 2.74 16.89 5.09
CA THR A 124 2.27 17.90 6.05
C THR A 124 3.33 18.94 6.40
N HIS A 125 4.35 19.13 5.55
CA HIS A 125 5.45 20.10 5.72
C HIS A 125 4.97 21.41 6.38
N ASP A 126 5.66 21.82 7.44
CA ASP A 126 5.41 23.05 8.21
C ASP A 126 4.00 23.24 8.80
N SER A 127 3.16 22.20 8.83
CA SER A 127 1.83 22.25 9.43
C SER A 127 1.82 21.48 10.74
N GLU A 128 1.34 22.11 11.83
CA GLU A 128 0.92 21.35 13.02
C GLU A 128 -0.05 20.25 12.57
N VAL A 129 0.14 19.02 13.07
CA VAL A 129 -0.70 17.85 12.75
C VAL A 129 -2.17 18.28 12.84
N PRO A 130 -2.92 18.34 11.72
CA PRO A 130 -4.24 18.95 11.75
C PRO A 130 -5.20 18.17 12.63
N VAL A 131 -5.97 18.87 13.46
CA VAL A 131 -7.18 18.31 14.09
C VAL A 131 -8.30 18.35 13.04
N GLY A 132 -8.33 17.38 12.14
CA GLY A 132 -9.31 17.26 11.04
C GLY A 132 -8.70 16.75 9.72
N PRO A 133 -9.43 16.81 8.59
CA PRO A 133 -8.96 16.35 7.28
C PRO A 133 -7.59 16.93 6.89
N LEU A 134 -6.68 16.09 6.40
CA LEU A 134 -5.33 16.45 5.99
C LEU A 134 -5.38 17.44 4.82
N ARG A 135 -4.58 18.50 4.93
CA ARG A 135 -4.41 19.54 3.92
C ARG A 135 -3.03 19.44 3.28
N GLY A 136 -2.90 19.87 2.03
CA GLY A 136 -1.62 19.90 1.32
C GLY A 136 -1.60 19.02 0.08
N PHE A 137 -0.41 18.88 -0.53
CA PHE A 137 -0.19 17.97 -1.65
C PHE A 137 -0.13 16.54 -1.15
N GLY A 138 -0.80 15.64 -1.84
CA GLY A 138 -0.84 14.24 -1.46
C GLY A 138 -1.28 13.36 -2.59
N GLN A 139 -0.98 12.08 -2.44
CA GLN A 139 -1.28 11.05 -3.42
C GLN A 139 -2.39 10.13 -2.90
N GLU A 140 -3.38 9.89 -3.76
CA GLU A 140 -4.40 8.88 -3.49
C GLU A 140 -3.88 7.49 -3.83
N VAL A 141 -4.24 6.53 -3.00
CA VAL A 141 -3.91 5.11 -3.13
C VAL A 141 -5.17 4.31 -2.83
N ASP A 142 -5.66 3.57 -3.81
CA ASP A 142 -6.83 2.70 -3.63
C ASP A 142 -6.45 1.45 -2.82
N ALA A 143 -7.37 1.00 -1.97
CA ALA A 143 -7.29 -0.36 -1.42
C ALA A 143 -7.72 -1.38 -2.49
N VAL A 144 -7.04 -2.52 -2.52
CA VAL A 144 -7.28 -3.59 -3.48
C VAL A 144 -8.04 -4.72 -2.78
N ASP A 145 -9.05 -5.28 -3.43
CA ASP A 145 -9.72 -6.49 -2.95
C ASP A 145 -8.72 -7.65 -2.88
N VAL A 146 -8.67 -8.36 -1.75
CA VAL A 146 -7.78 -9.53 -1.56
C VAL A 146 -8.05 -10.60 -2.61
N ALA A 147 -9.29 -10.74 -3.07
CA ALA A 147 -9.64 -11.67 -4.12
C ALA A 147 -9.05 -11.29 -5.48
N SER A 148 -8.76 -10.01 -5.73
CA SER A 148 -8.22 -9.50 -7.00
C SER A 148 -6.71 -9.21 -6.97
N LEU A 149 -6.03 -9.50 -5.85
CA LEU A 149 -4.60 -9.28 -5.75
C LEU A 149 -3.82 -10.01 -6.85
N PRO A 150 -2.79 -9.34 -7.42
CA PRO A 150 -2.00 -9.89 -8.51
C PRO A 150 -1.17 -11.09 -8.03
N ASN A 151 -0.88 -11.99 -8.97
CA ASN A 151 0.04 -13.11 -8.82
C ASN A 151 0.68 -13.46 -10.17
N GLY A 152 1.72 -14.31 -10.17
CA GLY A 152 2.46 -14.69 -11.37
C GLY A 152 3.45 -13.63 -11.81
N THR A 153 3.63 -13.48 -13.13
CA THR A 153 4.58 -12.54 -13.74
C THR A 153 3.96 -11.14 -13.87
N LEU A 154 4.61 -10.17 -13.24
CA LEU A 154 4.17 -8.78 -13.14
C LEU A 154 5.29 -7.86 -13.59
N MET A 155 4.92 -6.64 -13.92
CA MET A 155 5.86 -5.56 -14.21
C MET A 155 5.51 -4.35 -13.36
N LEU A 156 6.52 -3.74 -12.73
CA LEU A 156 6.44 -2.40 -12.13
C LEU A 156 7.05 -1.40 -13.13
N PRO A 157 6.24 -0.75 -13.97
CA PRO A 157 6.75 0.12 -15.02
C PRO A 157 7.14 1.49 -14.48
N GLY A 158 8.15 2.11 -15.09
CA GLY A 158 8.44 3.53 -14.83
C GLY A 158 9.06 3.79 -13.45
N VAL A 159 9.76 2.81 -12.89
CA VAL A 159 10.68 3.03 -11.76
C VAL A 159 11.87 3.88 -12.22
N SER A 160 12.48 4.66 -11.32
CA SER A 160 13.62 5.49 -11.70
C SER A 160 14.71 5.55 -10.64
N TRP A 161 15.94 5.56 -11.11
CA TRP A 161 17.11 5.75 -10.26
C TRP A 161 18.20 6.48 -11.04
N HIS A 162 19.25 6.88 -10.33
CA HIS A 162 20.37 7.65 -10.88
C HIS A 162 21.64 6.79 -10.80
N PRO A 163 21.92 5.95 -11.81
CA PRO A 163 23.12 5.12 -11.80
C PRO A 163 24.35 6.03 -11.84
N ASN A 164 25.35 5.73 -11.02
CA ASN A 164 26.64 6.43 -10.99
C ASN A 164 26.52 7.97 -11.01
N ALA A 165 25.79 8.52 -10.05
CA ALA A 165 25.61 9.96 -9.92
C ALA A 165 26.92 10.65 -9.50
N CYS A 166 27.30 11.73 -10.18
CA CYS A 166 28.44 12.59 -9.77
C CYS A 166 28.11 13.56 -8.62
N GLY A 167 27.07 13.24 -7.86
CA GLY A 167 26.47 14.02 -6.79
C GLY A 167 25.38 13.21 -6.11
N PRO A 168 24.46 13.85 -5.35
CA PRO A 168 23.32 13.15 -4.80
C PRO A 168 22.49 12.46 -5.90
N THR A 169 21.96 11.27 -5.60
CA THR A 169 21.00 10.61 -6.48
C THR A 169 19.79 11.52 -6.72
N ALA A 170 19.22 11.50 -7.93
CA ALA A 170 18.06 12.34 -8.25
C ALA A 170 16.76 11.73 -7.73
N PHE A 171 16.67 10.40 -7.71
CA PHE A 171 15.48 9.66 -7.32
C PHE A 171 15.78 8.62 -6.25
N ASP A 172 14.78 8.37 -5.41
CA ASP A 172 14.71 7.21 -4.53
C ASP A 172 13.53 6.32 -4.98
N THR A 173 13.80 5.04 -5.26
CA THR A 173 12.77 4.05 -5.55
C THR A 173 12.60 3.12 -4.36
N ASN A 174 11.36 2.96 -3.90
CA ASN A 174 10.97 2.00 -2.88
C ASN A 174 9.93 1.05 -3.45
N VAL A 175 10.03 -0.24 -3.15
CA VAL A 175 9.01 -1.24 -3.47
C VAL A 175 8.43 -1.77 -2.17
N PHE A 176 7.11 -1.82 -2.11
CA PHE A 176 6.33 -2.21 -0.95
C PHE A 176 5.55 -3.47 -1.28
N PHE A 177 5.64 -4.44 -0.38
CA PHE A 177 4.95 -5.72 -0.43
C PHE A 177 4.10 -5.87 0.82
N ALA A 178 2.84 -6.26 0.67
CA ALA A 178 1.98 -6.61 1.80
C ALA A 178 1.27 -7.93 1.53
N ASN A 179 1.43 -8.89 2.45
CA ASN A 179 0.79 -10.20 2.38
C ASN A 179 -0.34 -10.28 3.41
N PRO A 180 -1.61 -10.05 3.03
CA PRO A 180 -2.75 -10.24 3.94
C PRO A 180 -3.08 -11.71 4.20
N GLY A 181 -2.50 -12.62 3.41
CA GLY A 181 -2.79 -14.05 3.43
C GLY A 181 -2.20 -14.78 4.62
N GLN A 182 -2.51 -16.07 4.67
CA GLN A 182 -2.06 -17.00 5.73
C GLN A 182 -0.86 -17.86 5.31
N VAL A 183 -0.38 -17.68 4.07
CA VAL A 183 0.74 -18.44 3.49
C VAL A 183 1.81 -17.45 3.05
N ALA A 184 3.07 -17.78 3.25
CA ALA A 184 4.18 -16.98 2.76
C ALA A 184 4.22 -16.98 1.22
N VAL A 185 4.60 -15.85 0.63
CA VAL A 185 4.71 -15.67 -0.83
C VAL A 185 6.16 -15.43 -1.19
N ARG A 186 6.68 -16.17 -2.17
CA ARG A 186 8.00 -15.89 -2.76
C ARG A 186 7.85 -14.86 -3.87
N VAL A 187 8.82 -13.96 -3.92
CA VAL A 187 8.93 -12.90 -4.90
C VAL A 187 10.32 -12.94 -5.48
N SER A 188 10.40 -12.97 -6.80
CA SER A 188 11.61 -12.75 -7.58
C SER A 188 11.54 -11.36 -8.19
N ILE A 189 12.62 -10.58 -8.12
CA ILE A 189 12.72 -9.26 -8.76
C ILE A 189 13.89 -9.29 -9.73
N ASP A 190 13.59 -9.04 -11.00
CA ASP A 190 14.57 -8.93 -12.06
C ASP A 190 14.52 -7.55 -12.72
N LEU A 191 15.60 -7.23 -13.42
CA LEU A 191 15.73 -6.04 -14.24
C LEU A 191 15.29 -6.34 -15.68
N GLU A 192 14.79 -5.32 -16.37
CA GLU A 192 14.60 -5.39 -17.82
C GLU A 192 15.94 -5.71 -18.53
N GLU A 193 15.87 -6.53 -19.58
CA GLU A 193 17.05 -7.00 -20.32
C GLU A 193 17.95 -5.82 -20.74
N GLY A 194 19.25 -5.94 -20.49
CA GLY A 194 20.24 -4.91 -20.82
C GLY A 194 20.39 -3.79 -19.79
N THR A 195 19.65 -3.83 -18.67
CA THR A 195 19.79 -2.85 -17.58
C THR A 195 20.94 -3.16 -16.61
N GLY A 196 21.30 -4.44 -16.48
CA GLY A 196 22.42 -4.90 -15.64
C GLY A 196 22.14 -6.24 -14.97
N ASP A 197 23.15 -6.79 -14.30
CA ASP A 197 23.10 -8.12 -13.65
C ASP A 197 22.90 -8.03 -12.12
N PHE A 198 22.81 -6.80 -11.58
CA PHE A 198 22.75 -6.55 -10.14
C PHE A 198 21.75 -5.43 -9.80
N LEU A 199 21.00 -5.66 -8.73
CA LEU A 199 20.19 -4.66 -8.03
C LEU A 199 20.93 -4.21 -6.76
N VAL A 200 20.78 -2.96 -6.38
CA VAL A 200 21.13 -2.49 -5.04
C VAL A 200 19.86 -2.49 -4.21
N VAL A 201 19.78 -3.38 -3.23
CA VAL A 201 18.63 -3.55 -2.33
C VAL A 201 19.05 -3.16 -0.93
N ASP A 202 18.35 -2.18 -0.35
CA ASP A 202 18.64 -1.61 0.98
C ASP A 202 20.12 -1.16 1.14
N GLY A 203 20.76 -0.76 0.03
CA GLY A 203 22.16 -0.31 -0.02
C GLY A 203 23.19 -1.39 -0.32
N GLU A 204 22.77 -2.66 -0.48
CA GLU A 204 23.65 -3.77 -0.78
C GLU A 204 23.44 -4.28 -2.20
N ALA A 205 24.54 -4.57 -2.92
CA ALA A 205 24.46 -5.17 -4.25
C ALA A 205 24.03 -6.65 -4.15
N GLN A 206 22.98 -7.00 -4.89
CA GLN A 206 22.36 -8.31 -4.97
C GLN A 206 22.31 -8.77 -6.44
N PRO A 207 22.65 -10.03 -6.75
CA PRO A 207 22.51 -10.55 -8.10
C PRO A 207 21.03 -10.56 -8.52
N THR A 208 20.77 -10.39 -9.81
CA THR A 208 19.44 -10.64 -10.37
C THR A 208 19.31 -12.07 -10.91
N PRO A 209 18.14 -12.73 -10.75
CA PRO A 209 16.99 -12.23 -9.99
C PRO A 209 17.25 -12.19 -8.47
N PHE A 210 16.75 -11.13 -7.81
CA PHE A 210 16.76 -11.01 -6.36
C PHE A 210 15.53 -11.70 -5.77
N GLU A 211 15.76 -12.68 -4.91
CA GLU A 211 14.71 -13.49 -4.30
C GLU A 211 14.42 -13.04 -2.86
N LEU A 212 13.14 -12.94 -2.52
CA LEU A 212 12.68 -12.74 -1.14
C LEU A 212 11.39 -13.50 -0.83
N THR A 213 11.13 -13.70 0.46
CA THR A 213 9.90 -14.32 0.94
C THR A 213 9.16 -13.36 1.86
N ILE A 214 7.89 -13.10 1.55
CA ILE A 214 6.99 -12.28 2.37
C ILE A 214 6.12 -13.20 3.21
N GLY A 215 6.36 -13.21 4.52
CA GLY A 215 5.58 -14.02 5.46
C GLY A 215 4.09 -13.65 5.50
N PRO A 216 3.23 -14.52 6.06
CA PRO A 216 1.81 -14.21 6.23
C PRO A 216 1.61 -13.04 7.20
N GLY A 217 0.72 -12.12 6.87
CA GLY A 217 0.47 -10.93 7.68
C GLY A 217 1.63 -9.92 7.71
N VAL A 218 2.60 -10.03 6.80
CA VAL A 218 3.83 -9.21 6.80
C VAL A 218 3.75 -8.11 5.74
N PHE A 219 4.23 -6.93 6.12
CA PHE A 219 4.62 -5.87 5.21
C PHE A 219 6.14 -5.81 5.08
N ARG A 220 6.65 -5.60 3.86
CA ARG A 220 8.06 -5.39 3.58
C ARG A 220 8.23 -4.20 2.64
N GLN A 221 9.06 -3.26 3.04
CA GLN A 221 9.59 -2.22 2.16
C GLN A 221 11.02 -2.59 1.78
N LEU A 222 11.37 -2.37 0.51
CA LEU A 222 12.74 -2.42 0.00
C LEU A 222 13.07 -1.09 -0.65
N ARG A 223 14.25 -0.53 -0.37
CA ARG A 223 14.83 0.53 -1.20
C ARG A 223 15.60 -0.14 -2.33
N ILE A 224 15.24 0.15 -3.58
CA ILE A 224 15.83 -0.51 -4.75
C ILE A 224 16.41 0.53 -5.71
N SER A 225 17.61 0.27 -6.22
CA SER A 225 18.17 0.94 -7.40
C SER A 225 18.93 -0.05 -8.27
N GLY A 226 19.24 0.30 -9.52
CA GLY A 226 20.20 -0.48 -10.30
C GLY A 226 21.62 -0.33 -9.75
N SER A 227 22.49 -1.28 -10.04
CA SER A 227 23.91 -1.18 -9.70
C SER A 227 24.60 -0.03 -10.42
N ASP A 228 25.56 0.61 -9.75
CA ASP A 228 26.45 1.56 -10.43
C ASP A 228 27.26 0.84 -11.50
N THR A 229 27.37 1.45 -12.68
CA THR A 229 28.30 0.96 -13.68
C THR A 229 29.74 1.26 -13.21
N PRO A 230 30.69 0.34 -13.37
CA PRO A 230 32.09 0.55 -12.95
C PRO A 230 32.83 1.60 -13.80
N LEU A 231 32.16 2.24 -14.75
CA LEU A 231 32.72 3.30 -15.57
C LEU A 231 32.83 4.58 -14.73
N ALA A 232 33.96 5.28 -14.77
CA ALA A 232 34.17 6.55 -14.08
C ALA A 232 33.44 7.75 -14.76
N VAL A 233 32.25 7.53 -15.31
CA VAL A 233 31.47 8.51 -16.07
C VAL A 233 30.13 8.71 -15.40
N CYS A 234 29.81 9.97 -15.09
CA CYS A 234 28.49 10.36 -14.61
C CYS A 234 27.41 9.90 -15.60
N LEU A 235 26.40 9.15 -15.13
CA LEU A 235 25.26 8.80 -15.97
C LEU A 235 24.04 9.63 -15.55
N PRO A 236 23.14 9.98 -16.49
CA PRO A 236 21.87 10.60 -16.13
C PRO A 236 20.94 9.59 -15.44
N PRO A 237 19.86 10.06 -14.79
CA PRO A 237 18.81 9.19 -14.31
C PRO A 237 18.21 8.34 -15.42
N ILE A 238 17.86 7.09 -15.09
CA ILE A 238 17.19 6.17 -16.00
C ILE A 238 15.79 5.83 -15.49
N VAL A 239 14.91 5.55 -16.45
CA VAL A 239 13.57 5.02 -16.24
C VAL A 239 13.57 3.60 -16.79
N ALA A 240 13.17 2.64 -15.98
CA ALA A 240 13.11 1.24 -16.40
C ALA A 240 11.90 0.55 -15.77
N SER A 241 11.81 -0.77 -15.99
CA SER A 241 10.81 -1.62 -15.36
C SER A 241 11.50 -2.66 -14.47
N PHE A 242 10.85 -3.01 -13.35
CA PHE A 242 11.16 -4.24 -12.65
C PHE A 242 10.21 -5.34 -13.09
N LEU A 243 10.76 -6.49 -13.43
CA LEU A 243 10.03 -7.72 -13.68
C LEU A 243 9.90 -8.46 -12.35
N LEU A 244 8.69 -8.87 -12.00
CA LEU A 244 8.45 -9.61 -10.77
C LEU A 244 7.81 -10.94 -11.07
N GLU A 245 8.27 -11.99 -10.41
CA GLU A 245 7.56 -13.26 -10.36
C GLU A 245 7.08 -13.54 -8.94
N THR A 246 5.82 -13.93 -8.81
CA THR A 246 5.22 -14.23 -7.51
C THR A 246 4.50 -15.57 -7.57
N ASP A 247 4.68 -16.41 -6.55
CA ASP A 247 4.03 -17.71 -6.45
C ASP A 247 2.68 -17.68 -5.69
N GLY A 248 2.25 -16.48 -5.29
CA GLY A 248 1.03 -16.25 -4.53
C GLY A 248 0.52 -14.82 -4.69
N LYS A 249 -0.68 -14.57 -4.16
CA LYS A 249 -1.32 -13.27 -4.21
C LYS A 249 -0.65 -12.31 -3.23
N LEU A 250 -0.26 -11.14 -3.72
CA LEU A 250 0.47 -10.16 -2.94
C LEU A 250 0.04 -8.75 -3.34
N THR A 251 -0.07 -7.87 -2.36
CA THR A 251 -0.18 -6.45 -2.65
C THR A 251 1.21 -5.90 -2.95
N ILE A 252 1.38 -5.29 -4.12
CA ILE A 252 2.66 -4.71 -4.56
C ILE A 252 2.41 -3.29 -5.02
N VAL A 253 3.25 -2.37 -4.59
CA VAL A 253 3.28 -1.01 -5.10
C VAL A 253 4.70 -0.47 -5.01
N ALA A 254 5.10 0.42 -5.90
CA ALA A 254 6.35 1.14 -5.77
C ALA A 254 6.12 2.64 -5.60
N SER A 255 7.07 3.33 -5.01
CA SER A 255 7.14 4.78 -4.96
C SER A 255 8.46 5.24 -5.56
N VAL A 256 8.39 6.22 -6.45
CA VAL A 256 9.57 6.95 -6.94
C VAL A 256 9.47 8.38 -6.44
N VAL A 257 10.47 8.81 -5.67
CA VAL A 257 10.54 10.15 -5.09
C VAL A 257 11.61 10.96 -5.80
N ASP A 258 11.24 12.11 -6.35
CA ASP A 258 12.19 13.11 -6.83
C ASP A 258 12.78 13.86 -5.62
N ARG A 259 14.09 13.72 -5.39
CA ARG A 259 14.74 14.30 -4.21
C ARG A 259 14.84 15.82 -4.26
N SER A 260 14.69 16.44 -5.43
CA SER A 260 14.77 17.90 -5.59
C SER A 260 13.47 18.60 -5.18
N THR A 261 12.33 17.93 -5.35
CA THR A 261 11.00 18.48 -5.04
C THR A 261 10.33 17.80 -3.85
N GLY A 262 10.77 16.59 -3.49
CA GLY A 262 10.06 15.71 -2.55
C GLY A 262 8.78 15.13 -3.12
N ASP A 263 8.53 15.31 -4.43
CA ASP A 263 7.34 14.78 -5.10
C ASP A 263 7.45 13.27 -5.27
N ALA A 264 6.39 12.56 -4.89
CA ALA A 264 6.34 11.12 -4.91
C ALA A 264 5.30 10.67 -5.93
N ARG A 265 5.63 9.62 -6.68
CA ARG A 265 4.68 8.91 -7.54
C ARG A 265 4.56 7.45 -7.14
N THR A 266 3.35 7.01 -6.88
CA THR A 266 2.95 5.62 -6.80
C THR A 266 2.94 4.95 -8.17
N VAL A 267 3.58 3.79 -8.26
CA VAL A 267 3.62 2.90 -9.42
C VAL A 267 2.89 1.61 -9.05
N ALA A 268 1.81 1.31 -9.77
CA ALA A 268 1.06 0.07 -9.61
C ALA A 268 1.63 -1.03 -10.51
N PRO A 269 1.60 -2.30 -10.08
CA PRO A 269 1.99 -3.42 -10.91
C PRO A 269 0.97 -3.63 -12.04
N ILE A 270 1.47 -4.08 -13.19
CA ILE A 270 0.65 -4.56 -14.29
C ILE A 270 1.03 -6.00 -14.62
N ALA A 271 0.10 -6.78 -15.18
CA ALA A 271 0.44 -8.11 -15.67
C ALA A 271 1.46 -7.99 -16.81
N ALA A 272 2.55 -8.75 -16.74
CA ALA A 272 3.47 -8.86 -17.86
C ALA A 272 2.77 -9.65 -18.97
N GLN A 273 2.73 -9.11 -20.20
CA GLN A 273 2.28 -9.90 -21.33
C GLN A 273 3.34 -10.96 -21.65
N PRO A 274 2.93 -12.22 -21.89
CA PRO A 274 3.84 -13.29 -22.29
C PRO A 274 4.47 -13.07 -23.66
#